data_AF-A0A938VNP2-F1
#
_entry.id   AF-A0A938VNP2-F1
#
_cell.length_a   1.000
_cell.length_b   1.000
_cell.length_c   1.000
_cell.angle_alpha   90.00
_cell.angle_beta   90.00
_cell.angle_gamma   90.00
#
_symmetry.space_group_name_H-M   'P 1'
#
loop_
_entity.id
_entity.type
_entity.pdbx_description
1 polymer ?
#
loop_
_entity_poly.entity_id
_entity_poly.type
_entity_poly.pdbx_seq_one_letter_code
_entity_poly.pdbx_strand_id
1 'polypeptide(L)'
;MKRIAPLMMALVIILSACNMPAASEGNSPDVATAAALTVEAALNTTPLASPTANDQAKAEATPTYSQALASVEDVTNCRTGPGVNYQRITQILPETPVKIIGFFPPNYWVVSTDAGECWVSGEFVTPSGSFSALPTVTAPPTPLGGDPDAPAFAKGNGWSYICYDGKADITLNWVDKADSETGYRVLRNGEVAAELPANTITYFETINLLSGQSVGYQIQVFNASGQATSTVATMTCQ
;
A
#
# COMPACT_ATOMS: atom_id res chain seq x y z
N MET A 1 40.02 -48.93 -24.66
CA MET A 1 41.40 -48.53 -25.03
C MET A 1 41.41 -47.04 -25.32
N LYS A 2 42.36 -46.31 -24.71
CA LYS A 2 42.82 -44.94 -25.00
C LYS A 2 41.80 -43.78 -24.91
N ARG A 3 42.06 -42.62 -24.27
CA ARG A 3 42.95 -42.10 -23.22
C ARG A 3 42.84 -40.56 -23.32
N ILE A 4 42.62 -39.86 -22.19
CA ILE A 4 43.32 -38.61 -21.75
C ILE A 4 43.01 -37.32 -22.58
N ALA A 5 42.77 -36.10 -22.07
CA ALA A 5 42.94 -35.43 -20.77
C ALA A 5 42.03 -34.18 -20.67
N PRO A 6 41.82 -33.66 -19.43
CA PRO A 6 41.12 -32.40 -19.14
C PRO A 6 42.06 -31.18 -19.17
N LEU A 7 41.55 -30.02 -19.58
CA LEU A 7 42.27 -28.75 -19.57
C LEU A 7 42.17 -28.09 -18.18
N MET A 8 43.31 -27.98 -17.53
CA MET A 8 43.53 -27.29 -16.25
C MET A 8 43.77 -25.78 -16.44
N MET A 9 43.21 -25.00 -15.51
CA MET A 9 43.89 -23.96 -14.73
C MET A 9 44.34 -22.65 -15.41
N ALA A 10 43.73 -21.53 -15.01
CA ALA A 10 44.45 -20.29 -14.70
C ALA A 10 43.61 -19.39 -13.77
N LEU A 11 43.93 -19.48 -12.49
CA LEU A 11 43.57 -18.55 -11.43
C LEU A 11 44.34 -17.23 -11.65
N VAL A 12 43.65 -16.11 -11.86
CA VAL A 12 44.26 -14.78 -11.88
C VAL A 12 43.70 -13.98 -10.71
N ILE A 13 44.48 -13.96 -9.62
CA ILE A 13 44.32 -13.06 -8.47
C ILE A 13 45.05 -11.77 -8.84
N ILE A 14 44.34 -10.64 -8.92
CA ILE A 14 44.94 -9.30 -8.93
C ILE A 14 44.52 -8.59 -7.65
N LEU A 15 45.47 -8.49 -6.73
CA LEU A 15 45.46 -7.56 -5.61
C LEU A 15 45.72 -6.14 -6.13
N SER A 16 44.89 -5.17 -5.74
CA SER A 16 45.27 -3.76 -5.70
C SER A 16 44.54 -3.08 -4.55
N ALA A 17 45.33 -2.67 -3.56
CA ALA A 17 44.92 -2.02 -2.33
C ALA A 17 45.04 -0.49 -2.42
N CYS A 18 44.36 0.18 -1.48
CA CYS A 18 44.58 1.54 -0.97
C CYS A 18 44.24 2.74 -1.88
N ASN A 19 43.26 3.56 -1.48
CA ASN A 19 43.57 4.77 -0.70
C ASN A 19 42.34 5.39 0.03
N MET A 20 42.67 6.07 1.13
CA MET A 20 41.92 6.55 2.31
C MET A 20 40.89 7.69 2.04
N PRO A 21 39.98 7.99 2.99
CA PRO A 21 38.97 9.04 2.87
C PRO A 21 39.53 10.42 3.24
N ALA A 22 39.17 11.44 2.48
CA ALA A 22 39.39 12.84 2.86
C ALA A 22 38.10 13.41 3.45
N ALA A 23 38.16 13.73 4.74
CA ALA A 23 37.22 14.62 5.40
C ALA A 23 37.46 16.06 4.93
N SER A 24 36.38 16.80 4.69
CA SER A 24 36.38 18.25 4.88
C SER A 24 35.18 18.63 5.72
N GLU A 25 35.45 18.84 7.01
CA GLU A 25 34.62 19.59 7.94
C GLU A 25 34.47 21.04 7.43
N GLY A 26 33.24 21.48 7.27
CA GLY A 26 32.86 22.88 7.14
C GLY A 26 31.95 23.25 8.31
N ASN A 27 32.54 23.32 9.50
CA ASN A 27 31.88 23.77 10.72
C ASN A 27 31.88 25.31 10.70
N SER A 28 30.75 25.94 10.42
CA SER A 28 30.50 27.34 10.78
C SER A 28 29.78 27.38 12.12
N PRO A 29 30.38 27.89 13.20
CA PRO A 29 29.69 28.13 14.45
C PRO A 29 29.19 29.58 14.47
N ASP A 30 27.98 29.82 13.98
CA ASP A 30 27.25 31.06 14.29
C ASP A 30 25.95 30.71 15.01
N VAL A 31 26.09 30.18 16.23
CA VAL A 31 25.05 30.18 17.25
C VAL A 31 25.69 30.56 18.59
N ALA A 32 25.93 31.86 18.78
CA ALA A 32 26.05 32.46 20.10
C ALA A 32 24.68 33.09 20.40
N THR A 33 23.86 32.48 21.26
CA THR A 33 23.78 32.83 22.70
C THR A 33 23.85 34.32 22.97
N ALA A 34 22.70 34.98 22.92
CA ALA A 34 22.45 36.23 23.65
C ALA A 34 21.22 36.00 24.53
N ALA A 35 21.45 35.44 25.71
CA ALA A 35 20.52 35.51 26.81
C ALA A 35 20.61 36.89 27.47
N ALA A 36 19.44 37.42 27.84
CA ALA A 36 19.22 38.31 28.97
C ALA A 36 19.93 39.68 28.97
N LEU A 37 19.20 40.73 28.60
CA LEU A 37 19.29 42.06 29.23
C LEU A 37 18.19 42.98 28.69
N THR A 38 17.03 43.02 29.35
CA THR A 38 16.13 44.19 29.44
C THR A 38 15.01 43.90 30.47
N VAL A 39 15.39 43.65 31.72
CA VAL A 39 14.47 43.80 32.86
C VAL A 39 14.99 44.96 33.70
N GLU A 40 14.77 46.18 33.22
CA GLU A 40 14.97 47.42 33.98
C GLU A 40 14.32 48.61 33.24
N ALA A 41 12.99 48.54 33.10
CA ALA A 41 12.13 49.71 32.86
C ALA A 41 10.85 49.65 33.73
N ALA A 42 10.91 48.88 34.82
CA ALA A 42 9.97 48.98 35.92
C ALA A 42 10.63 49.85 36.98
N LEU A 43 10.25 51.14 37.05
CA LEU A 43 10.25 52.03 38.22
C LEU A 43 10.21 53.49 37.72
N ASN A 44 9.06 53.91 37.18
CA ASN A 44 8.71 55.33 37.20
C ASN A 44 7.21 55.47 37.48
N THR A 45 6.88 55.51 38.77
CA THR A 45 5.52 55.63 39.29
C THR A 45 5.06 57.09 39.23
N THR A 46 4.18 57.37 38.26
CA THR A 46 3.25 58.51 38.33
C THR A 46 1.84 57.94 38.44
N PRO A 47 1.03 58.31 39.45
CA PRO A 47 -0.33 57.80 39.58
C PRO A 47 -1.22 58.50 38.54
N LEU A 48 -1.59 57.77 37.50
CA LEU A 48 -2.59 58.22 36.53
C LEU A 48 -3.98 57.81 37.00
N ALA A 49 -4.92 58.75 36.95
CA ALA A 49 -6.28 58.62 37.43
C ALA A 49 -6.97 57.33 36.93
N SER A 50 -7.69 56.69 37.85
CA SER A 50 -8.52 55.52 37.61
C SER A 50 -9.61 55.84 36.58
N PRO A 51 -9.69 55.16 35.42
CA PRO A 51 -10.86 55.25 34.57
C PRO A 51 -11.96 54.37 35.18
N THR A 52 -13.13 54.95 35.34
CA THR A 52 -14.39 54.31 35.73
C THR A 52 -14.65 53.11 34.82
N ALA A 53 -14.71 51.90 35.38
CA ALA A 53 -15.11 50.70 34.66
C ALA A 53 -16.58 50.83 34.24
N ASN A 54 -16.79 51.02 32.94
CA ASN A 54 -18.09 50.83 32.32
C ASN A 54 -18.17 49.36 31.92
N ASP A 55 -18.86 48.54 32.70
CA ASP A 55 -19.18 47.15 32.35
C ASP A 55 -20.13 47.13 31.16
N GLN A 56 -19.57 47.23 29.96
CA GLN A 56 -20.24 46.76 28.75
C GLN A 56 -19.58 45.45 28.35
N ALA A 57 -20.30 44.36 28.60
CA ALA A 57 -19.98 43.04 28.06
C ALA A 57 -19.80 43.15 26.55
N LYS A 58 -18.54 43.12 26.11
CA LYS A 58 -18.17 42.96 24.71
C LYS A 58 -18.59 41.55 24.32
N ALA A 59 -19.67 41.42 23.55
CA ALA A 59 -20.05 40.17 22.93
C ALA A 59 -18.84 39.65 22.14
N GLU A 60 -18.26 38.55 22.59
CA GLU A 60 -17.22 37.82 21.89
C GLU A 60 -17.88 37.20 20.65
N ALA A 61 -17.57 37.73 19.47
CA ALA A 61 -18.04 37.17 18.22
C ALA A 61 -17.37 35.81 18.03
N THR A 62 -18.12 34.72 18.20
CA THR A 62 -17.66 33.39 17.80
C THR A 62 -17.40 33.41 16.30
N PRO A 63 -16.16 33.13 15.83
CA PRO A 63 -15.89 33.08 14.40
C PRO A 63 -16.70 31.95 13.76
N THR A 64 -17.61 32.29 12.85
CA THR A 64 -18.30 31.30 12.02
C THR A 64 -17.38 30.87 10.89
N TYR A 65 -16.64 29.79 11.12
CA TYR A 65 -15.79 29.19 10.09
C TYR A 65 -16.66 28.46 9.04
N SER A 66 -16.31 28.60 7.76
CA SER A 66 -16.89 27.77 6.69
C SER A 66 -16.44 26.31 6.86
N GLN A 67 -17.34 25.35 6.62
CA GLN A 67 -17.03 23.92 6.78
C GLN A 67 -15.93 23.47 5.78
N ALA A 68 -15.01 22.64 6.25
CA ALA A 68 -14.00 22.01 5.39
C ALA A 68 -14.65 20.98 4.44
N LEU A 69 -14.44 21.16 3.14
CA LEU A 69 -14.99 20.30 2.08
C LEU A 69 -13.89 19.81 1.15
N ALA A 70 -14.04 18.60 0.64
CA ALA A 70 -13.19 17.99 -0.37
C ALA A 70 -13.99 17.83 -1.66
N SER A 71 -13.50 18.43 -2.74
CA SER A 71 -14.01 18.22 -4.11
C SER A 71 -13.00 17.41 -4.92
N VAL A 72 -13.45 16.65 -5.91
CA VAL A 72 -12.61 15.83 -6.78
C VAL A 72 -12.88 16.19 -8.24
N GLU A 73 -11.83 16.19 -9.08
CA GLU A 73 -11.96 16.45 -10.52
C GLU A 73 -12.35 15.19 -11.30
N ASP A 74 -11.86 14.03 -10.83
CA ASP A 74 -12.17 12.70 -11.36
C ASP A 74 -12.63 11.76 -10.24
N VAL A 75 -13.21 10.61 -10.63
CA VAL A 75 -13.66 9.58 -9.68
C VAL A 75 -12.50 9.13 -8.79
N THR A 76 -12.63 9.39 -7.49
CA THR A 76 -11.55 9.14 -6.51
C THR A 76 -11.94 8.04 -5.54
N ASN A 77 -11.04 7.08 -5.32
CA ASN A 77 -11.27 5.97 -4.39
C ASN A 77 -11.24 6.46 -2.93
N CYS A 78 -12.26 6.10 -2.16
CA CYS A 78 -12.31 6.33 -0.72
C CYS A 78 -12.10 5.01 0.03
N ARG A 79 -11.05 4.94 0.85
CA ARG A 79 -10.53 3.69 1.43
C ARG A 79 -10.65 3.64 2.96
N THR A 80 -10.45 2.46 3.54
CA THR A 80 -10.43 2.26 5.02
C THR A 80 -9.22 2.88 5.71
N GLY A 81 -8.23 3.35 4.96
CA GLY A 81 -7.01 4.01 5.46
C GLY A 81 -6.16 4.57 4.31
N PRO A 82 -4.98 5.13 4.61
CA PRO A 82 -4.17 5.83 3.62
C PRO A 82 -3.43 4.87 2.67
N GLY A 83 -3.73 4.95 1.38
CA GLY A 83 -2.99 4.25 0.32
C GLY A 83 -3.68 2.99 -0.21
N VAL A 84 -3.08 2.39 -1.23
CA VAL A 84 -3.72 1.33 -2.03
C VAL A 84 -3.90 0.00 -1.28
N ASN A 85 -3.11 -0.24 -0.23
CA ASN A 85 -3.18 -1.43 0.61
C ASN A 85 -4.43 -1.47 1.52
N TYR A 86 -5.18 -0.37 1.60
CA TYR A 86 -6.43 -0.31 2.35
C TYR A 86 -7.61 -0.57 1.42
N GLN A 87 -8.60 -1.35 1.88
CA GLN A 87 -9.77 -1.68 1.09
C GLN A 87 -10.54 -0.43 0.66
N ARG A 88 -11.00 -0.40 -0.59
CA ARG A 88 -11.92 0.63 -1.09
C ARG A 88 -13.33 0.37 -0.55
N ILE A 89 -13.89 1.36 0.14
CA ILE A 89 -15.26 1.33 0.64
C ILE A 89 -16.22 1.88 -0.42
N THR A 90 -15.86 3.02 -1.02
CA THR A 90 -16.67 3.71 -2.03
C THR A 90 -15.78 4.52 -2.98
N GLN A 91 -16.41 5.21 -3.94
CA GLN A 91 -15.79 6.19 -4.80
C GLN A 91 -16.54 7.53 -4.69
N ILE A 92 -15.79 8.62 -4.66
CA ILE A 92 -16.33 9.99 -4.69
C ILE A 92 -16.35 10.42 -6.14
N LEU A 93 -17.51 10.88 -6.61
CA LEU A 93 -17.70 11.38 -7.96
C LEU A 93 -17.44 12.90 -8.01
N PRO A 94 -17.05 13.44 -9.17
CA PRO A 94 -17.00 14.89 -9.39
C PRO A 94 -18.33 15.59 -9.06
N GLU A 95 -18.27 16.90 -8.81
CA GLU A 95 -19.43 17.75 -8.48
C GLU A 95 -20.14 17.45 -7.15
N THR A 96 -19.69 16.44 -6.40
CA THR A 96 -20.26 16.07 -5.10
C THR A 96 -19.24 16.32 -3.98
N PRO A 97 -19.15 17.55 -3.44
CA PRO A 97 -18.23 17.85 -2.36
C PRO A 97 -18.61 17.07 -1.09
N VAL A 98 -17.61 16.48 -0.44
CA VAL A 98 -17.79 15.73 0.81
C VAL A 98 -17.13 16.44 1.97
N LYS A 99 -17.66 16.27 3.18
CA LYS A 99 -17.13 16.92 4.37
C LYS A 99 -15.79 16.33 4.76
N ILE A 100 -14.78 17.17 4.96
CA ILE A 100 -13.51 16.78 5.58
C ILE A 100 -13.69 16.78 7.10
N ILE A 101 -13.26 15.69 7.74
CA ILE A 101 -13.35 15.48 9.19
C ILE A 101 -12.00 15.21 9.85
N GLY A 102 -10.93 15.03 9.07
CA GLY A 102 -9.57 14.87 9.60
C GLY A 102 -8.50 15.02 8.54
N PHE A 103 -7.27 15.27 9.00
CA PHE A 103 -6.08 15.34 8.16
C PHE A 103 -5.02 14.36 8.63
N PHE A 104 -4.40 13.63 7.71
CA PHE A 104 -3.24 12.79 7.98
C PHE A 104 -2.04 13.28 7.17
N PRO A 105 -1.02 13.85 7.83
CA PRO A 105 0.18 14.30 7.17
C PRO A 105 0.87 13.17 6.39
N PRO A 106 1.48 13.47 5.23
CA PRO A 106 1.58 14.81 4.63
C PRO A 106 0.42 15.18 3.71
N ASN A 107 -0.40 14.23 3.24
CA ASN A 107 -1.32 14.49 2.12
C ASN A 107 -2.53 13.55 2.06
N TYR A 108 -3.18 13.26 3.18
CA TYR A 108 -4.43 12.50 3.20
C TYR A 108 -5.52 13.24 3.97
N TRP A 109 -6.75 13.13 3.47
CA TRP A 109 -7.94 13.62 4.15
C TRP A 109 -8.81 12.46 4.59
N VAL A 110 -9.41 12.59 5.77
CA VAL A 110 -10.53 11.75 6.19
C VAL A 110 -11.81 12.51 5.90
N VAL A 111 -12.72 11.88 5.18
CA VAL A 111 -13.98 12.48 4.74
C VAL A 111 -15.16 11.66 5.24
N SER A 112 -16.30 12.34 5.42
CA SER A 112 -17.58 11.72 5.76
C SER A 112 -18.43 11.60 4.49
N THR A 113 -18.80 10.36 4.15
CA THR A 113 -19.66 10.04 3.00
C THR A 113 -20.91 9.28 3.46
N ASP A 114 -21.88 9.07 2.57
CA ASP A 114 -23.06 8.25 2.86
C ASP A 114 -22.71 6.76 3.12
N ALA A 115 -21.56 6.30 2.61
CA ALA A 115 -21.03 4.96 2.87
C ALA A 115 -20.23 4.86 4.18
N GLY A 116 -20.05 5.97 4.91
CA GLY A 116 -19.25 6.07 6.12
C GLY A 116 -18.01 6.96 5.98
N GLU A 117 -17.19 6.96 7.03
CA GLU A 117 -15.92 7.67 7.07
C GLU A 117 -14.84 6.92 6.30
N CYS A 118 -14.10 7.63 5.46
CA CYS A 118 -13.06 7.02 4.63
C CYS A 118 -11.94 8.00 4.25
N TRP A 119 -10.85 7.44 3.74
CA TRP A 119 -9.60 8.11 3.47
C TRP A 119 -9.44 8.38 1.97
N VAL A 120 -9.02 9.59 1.64
CA VAL A 120 -8.79 10.04 0.26
C VAL A 120 -7.40 10.67 0.15
N SER A 121 -6.72 10.39 -0.96
CA SER A 121 -5.43 11.02 -1.26
C SER A 121 -5.65 12.49 -1.57
N GLY A 122 -4.87 13.36 -0.94
CA GLY A 122 -4.89 14.80 -1.22
C GLY A 122 -4.39 15.15 -2.63
N GLU A 123 -3.76 14.21 -3.35
CA GLU A 123 -3.39 14.40 -4.76
C GLU A 123 -4.61 14.48 -5.70
N PHE A 124 -5.74 13.86 -5.32
CA PHE A 124 -6.95 13.82 -6.15
C PHE A 124 -8.07 14.71 -5.58
N VAL A 125 -7.76 15.50 -4.56
CA VAL A 125 -8.73 16.30 -3.82
C VAL A 125 -8.33 17.77 -3.85
N THR A 126 -9.30 18.61 -4.16
CA THR A 126 -9.24 20.06 -3.99
C THR A 126 -9.95 20.43 -2.69
N PRO A 127 -9.21 20.68 -1.58
CA PRO A 127 -9.81 21.03 -0.31
C PRO A 127 -10.25 22.50 -0.28
N SER A 128 -11.35 22.82 0.38
CA SER A 128 -11.90 24.17 0.54
C SER A 128 -12.53 24.38 1.91
N GLY A 129 -12.85 25.64 2.26
CA GLY A 129 -13.42 26.00 3.55
C GLY A 129 -12.36 26.27 4.62
N SER A 130 -12.72 26.16 5.90
CA SER A 130 -11.82 26.37 7.02
C SER A 130 -11.31 25.06 7.61
N PHE A 131 -9.99 24.96 7.78
CA PHE A 131 -9.31 23.81 8.37
C PHE A 131 -8.93 24.02 9.85
N SER A 132 -9.25 25.19 10.44
CA SER A 132 -8.78 25.57 11.78
C SER A 132 -9.20 24.61 12.91
N ALA A 133 -10.31 23.90 12.71
CA ALA A 133 -10.85 22.93 13.66
C ALA A 133 -10.63 21.47 13.24
N LEU A 134 -9.88 21.20 12.15
CA LEU A 134 -9.65 19.84 11.71
C LEU A 134 -8.62 19.13 12.61
N PRO A 135 -8.95 17.96 13.16
CA PRO A 135 -7.99 17.17 13.89
C PRO A 135 -6.95 16.57 12.92
N THR A 136 -5.72 16.47 13.40
CA THR A 136 -4.76 15.53 12.81
C THR A 136 -5.08 14.14 13.33
N VAL A 137 -5.25 13.19 12.42
CA VAL A 137 -5.57 11.79 12.77
C VAL A 137 -4.34 10.91 12.61
N THR A 138 -4.37 9.73 13.23
CA THR A 138 -3.40 8.67 12.95
C THR A 138 -3.98 7.69 11.94
N ALA A 139 -3.13 7.09 11.10
CA ALA A 139 -3.56 6.00 10.25
C ALA A 139 -4.09 4.83 11.11
N PRO A 140 -5.17 4.16 10.70
CA PRO A 140 -5.49 2.84 11.22
C PRO A 140 -4.28 1.92 11.02
N PRO A 141 -4.13 0.85 11.82
CA PRO A 141 -3.18 -0.18 11.45
C PRO A 141 -3.50 -0.60 10.01
N THR A 142 -2.47 -0.71 9.17
CA THR A 142 -2.63 -1.33 7.87
C THR A 142 -3.28 -2.69 8.15
N PRO A 143 -4.36 -3.06 7.45
CA PRO A 143 -4.67 -4.46 7.33
C PRO A 143 -3.36 -5.09 6.88
N LEU A 144 -2.74 -5.92 7.72
CA LEU A 144 -1.67 -6.81 7.26
C LEU A 144 -2.34 -7.53 6.11
N GLY A 145 -2.00 -7.17 4.86
CA GLY A 145 -2.84 -7.42 3.68
C GLY A 145 -3.42 -8.80 3.81
N GLY A 146 -4.73 -8.90 4.01
CA GLY A 146 -5.36 -10.06 4.66
C GLY A 146 -5.12 -11.35 3.90
N ASP A 147 -5.88 -12.40 4.21
CA ASP A 147 -5.87 -13.56 3.33
C ASP A 147 -6.11 -13.10 1.88
N PRO A 148 -5.21 -13.45 0.93
CA PRO A 148 -5.32 -12.97 -0.44
C PRO A 148 -6.61 -13.51 -1.08
N ASP A 149 -7.23 -12.72 -1.97
CA ASP A 149 -8.45 -13.14 -2.66
C ASP A 149 -8.16 -14.35 -3.57
N ALA A 150 -8.93 -15.42 -3.40
CA ALA A 150 -8.73 -16.67 -4.15
C ALA A 150 -8.82 -16.43 -5.67
N PRO A 151 -7.84 -16.92 -6.46
CA PRO A 151 -7.89 -16.82 -7.91
C PRO A 151 -9.06 -17.64 -8.46
N ALA A 152 -9.46 -17.32 -9.69
CA ALA A 152 -10.49 -18.08 -10.40
C ALA A 152 -10.00 -18.45 -11.79
N PHE A 153 -10.26 -19.68 -12.24
CA PHE A 153 -10.02 -20.04 -13.63
C PHE A 153 -10.76 -19.08 -14.58
N ALA A 154 -10.09 -18.72 -15.68
CA ALA A 154 -10.66 -17.81 -16.67
C ALA A 154 -12.00 -18.32 -17.22
N LYS A 155 -12.89 -17.40 -17.61
CA LYS A 155 -14.19 -17.73 -18.22
C LYS A 155 -13.99 -18.51 -19.52
N GLY A 156 -14.82 -19.52 -19.77
CA GLY A 156 -14.75 -20.34 -20.99
C GLY A 156 -13.77 -21.50 -20.93
N ASN A 157 -13.55 -22.06 -19.73
CA ASN A 157 -12.54 -23.07 -19.39
C ASN A 157 -11.12 -22.49 -19.41
N GLY A 158 -10.75 -21.79 -18.33
CA GLY A 158 -9.37 -21.39 -18.02
C GLY A 158 -8.42 -22.56 -17.78
N TRP A 159 -8.64 -23.70 -18.43
CA TRP A 159 -7.75 -24.84 -18.41
C TRP A 159 -8.06 -25.74 -19.62
N SER A 160 -7.04 -26.40 -20.14
CA SER A 160 -7.13 -27.34 -21.26
C SER A 160 -6.12 -28.48 -21.10
N TYR A 161 -6.41 -29.63 -21.72
CA TYR A 161 -5.53 -30.78 -21.68
C TYR A 161 -5.57 -31.59 -22.98
N ILE A 162 -4.46 -32.26 -23.28
CA ILE A 162 -4.34 -33.22 -24.39
C ILE A 162 -3.72 -34.50 -23.85
N CYS A 163 -4.43 -35.62 -23.96
CA CYS A 163 -3.92 -36.93 -23.55
C CYS A 163 -3.29 -37.68 -24.74
N TYR A 164 -2.12 -38.27 -24.52
CA TYR A 164 -1.41 -39.07 -25.52
C TYR A 164 -0.37 -39.97 -24.85
N ASP A 165 -0.22 -41.21 -25.32
CA ASP A 165 0.85 -42.14 -24.90
C ASP A 165 1.03 -42.25 -23.35
N GLY A 166 -0.08 -42.36 -22.61
CA GLY A 166 -0.06 -42.43 -21.15
C GLY A 166 0.35 -41.14 -20.43
N LYS A 167 0.32 -40.01 -21.13
CA LYS A 167 0.64 -38.67 -20.65
C LYS A 167 -0.50 -37.70 -20.92
N ALA A 168 -0.46 -36.56 -20.24
CA ALA A 168 -1.30 -35.42 -20.53
C ALA A 168 -0.49 -34.12 -20.48
N ASP A 169 -0.61 -33.30 -21.52
CA ASP A 169 -0.18 -31.89 -21.48
C ASP A 169 -1.31 -31.06 -20.89
N ILE A 170 -1.00 -30.30 -19.85
CA ILE A 170 -1.93 -29.53 -19.04
C ILE A 170 -1.60 -28.05 -19.25
N THR A 171 -2.62 -27.23 -19.51
CA THR A 171 -2.50 -25.76 -19.49
C THR A 171 -3.54 -25.20 -18.54
N LEU A 172 -3.13 -24.33 -17.63
CA LEU A 172 -3.98 -23.63 -16.66
C LEU A 172 -3.86 -22.13 -16.90
N ASN A 173 -4.98 -21.43 -16.91
CA ASN A 173 -5.09 -19.98 -17.03
C ASN A 173 -6.11 -19.44 -16.02
N TRP A 174 -5.70 -18.53 -15.15
CA TRP A 174 -6.55 -17.97 -14.11
C TRP A 174 -6.53 -16.44 -14.13
N VAL A 175 -7.54 -15.88 -13.49
CA VAL A 175 -7.64 -14.46 -13.19
C VAL A 175 -6.99 -14.24 -11.84
N ASP A 176 -5.99 -13.36 -11.83
CA ASP A 176 -5.46 -12.77 -10.62
C ASP A 176 -6.53 -11.87 -9.99
N LYS A 177 -6.84 -12.10 -8.72
CA LYS A 177 -7.76 -11.28 -7.93
C LYS A 177 -7.09 -10.68 -6.70
N ALA A 178 -5.87 -11.09 -6.40
CA ALA A 178 -5.16 -10.59 -5.23
C ALA A 178 -4.40 -9.32 -5.63
N ASP A 179 -4.38 -8.34 -4.73
CA ASP A 179 -3.59 -7.12 -4.90
C ASP A 179 -2.34 -7.13 -3.97
N SER A 180 -2.12 -8.24 -3.26
CA SER A 180 -1.14 -8.33 -2.16
C SER A 180 -0.49 -9.71 -2.02
N GLU A 181 -0.52 -10.51 -3.09
CA GLU A 181 0.09 -11.82 -3.13
C GLU A 181 1.62 -11.75 -3.18
N THR A 182 2.25 -12.68 -2.46
CA THR A 182 3.70 -12.95 -2.61
C THR A 182 3.95 -13.91 -3.76
N GLY A 183 2.98 -14.78 -4.05
CA GLY A 183 3.05 -15.72 -5.15
C GLY A 183 1.87 -16.67 -5.21
N TYR A 184 2.02 -17.65 -6.09
CA TYR A 184 1.05 -18.69 -6.36
C TYR A 184 1.66 -20.07 -6.18
N ARG A 185 0.83 -21.05 -5.82
CA ARG A 185 1.15 -22.48 -5.88
C ARG A 185 0.14 -23.18 -6.77
N VAL A 186 0.64 -24.02 -7.67
CA VAL A 186 -0.20 -24.96 -8.40
C VAL A 186 -0.31 -26.22 -7.56
N LEU A 187 -1.52 -26.54 -7.12
CA LEU A 187 -1.82 -27.75 -6.39
C LEU A 187 -2.34 -28.82 -7.36
N ARG A 188 -1.71 -29.98 -7.38
CA ARG A 188 -2.13 -31.17 -8.13
C ARG A 188 -2.59 -32.23 -7.15
N ASN A 189 -3.87 -32.60 -7.19
CA ASN A 189 -4.52 -33.51 -6.24
C ASN A 189 -4.30 -33.11 -4.76
N GLY A 190 -4.24 -31.81 -4.48
CA GLY A 190 -4.03 -31.25 -3.14
C GLY A 190 -2.57 -31.03 -2.73
N GLU A 191 -1.61 -31.54 -3.50
CA GLU A 191 -0.16 -31.39 -3.23
C GLU A 191 0.46 -30.30 -4.09
N VAL A 192 1.50 -29.62 -3.57
CA VAL A 192 2.20 -28.56 -4.33
C VAL A 192 3.00 -29.18 -5.48
N ALA A 193 2.60 -28.85 -6.71
CA ALA A 193 3.30 -29.25 -7.93
C ALA A 193 4.30 -28.17 -8.40
N ALA A 194 3.98 -26.89 -8.20
CA ALA A 194 4.84 -25.78 -8.55
C ALA A 194 4.58 -24.56 -7.65
N GLU A 195 5.62 -23.75 -7.43
CA GLU A 195 5.49 -22.39 -6.89
C GLU A 195 5.84 -21.38 -7.98
N LEU A 196 5.09 -20.29 -8.05
CA LEU A 196 5.14 -19.27 -9.08
C LEU A 196 5.20 -17.88 -8.43
N PRO A 197 5.86 -16.89 -9.07
CA PRO A 197 5.91 -15.54 -8.55
C PRO A 197 4.53 -14.87 -8.56
N ALA A 198 4.39 -13.77 -7.81
CA ALA A 198 3.22 -12.89 -7.84
C ALA A 198 2.86 -12.45 -9.27
N ASN A 199 1.60 -12.06 -9.51
CA ASN A 199 1.07 -11.67 -10.82
C ASN A 199 1.16 -12.74 -11.93
N THR A 200 1.44 -14.00 -11.60
CA THR A 200 1.41 -15.10 -12.58
C THR A 200 -0.04 -15.50 -12.85
N ILE A 201 -0.40 -15.70 -14.12
CA ILE A 201 -1.77 -16.03 -14.55
C ILE A 201 -1.86 -17.29 -15.42
N THR A 202 -0.74 -17.98 -15.64
CA THR A 202 -0.68 -19.16 -16.51
C THR A 202 0.34 -20.19 -16.03
N TYR A 203 0.09 -21.46 -16.29
CA TYR A 203 0.99 -22.57 -15.99
C TYR A 203 0.80 -23.71 -17.01
N PHE A 204 1.89 -24.39 -17.34
CA PHE A 204 1.88 -25.57 -18.20
C PHE A 204 2.73 -26.69 -17.58
N GLU A 205 2.27 -27.92 -17.72
CA GLU A 205 3.08 -29.10 -17.40
C GLU A 205 2.68 -30.32 -18.23
N THR A 206 3.55 -31.32 -18.27
CA THR A 206 3.24 -32.65 -18.79
C THR A 206 3.29 -33.65 -17.64
N ILE A 207 2.22 -34.41 -17.47
CA ILE A 207 2.11 -35.45 -16.43
C ILE A 207 1.94 -36.82 -17.05
N ASN A 208 2.26 -37.87 -16.30
CA ASN A 208 1.81 -39.21 -16.63
C ASN A 208 0.35 -39.36 -16.17
N LEU A 209 -0.54 -39.67 -17.11
CA LEU A 209 -1.96 -39.86 -16.86
C LEU A 209 -2.48 -40.89 -17.86
N LEU A 210 -2.87 -42.07 -17.36
CA LEU A 210 -3.36 -43.17 -18.19
C LEU A 210 -4.83 -42.95 -18.58
N SER A 211 -5.28 -43.60 -19.65
CA SER A 211 -6.71 -43.65 -20.01
C SER A 211 -7.54 -44.16 -18.83
N GLY A 212 -8.65 -43.49 -18.57
CA GLY A 212 -9.52 -43.72 -17.42
C GLY A 212 -9.10 -43.02 -16.12
N GLN A 213 -7.93 -42.38 -16.06
CA GLN A 213 -7.48 -41.63 -14.88
C GLN A 213 -7.89 -40.15 -14.93
N SER A 214 -8.12 -39.58 -13.75
CA SER A 214 -8.42 -38.16 -13.57
C SER A 214 -7.36 -37.46 -12.71
N VAL A 215 -7.21 -36.16 -12.93
CA VAL A 215 -6.36 -35.27 -12.13
C VAL A 215 -7.12 -33.99 -11.79
N GLY A 216 -6.96 -33.53 -10.55
CA GLY A 216 -7.51 -32.26 -10.07
C GLY A 216 -6.43 -31.20 -9.90
N TYR A 217 -6.71 -29.98 -10.35
CA TYR A 217 -5.86 -28.82 -10.19
C TYR A 217 -6.55 -27.70 -9.42
N GLN A 218 -5.81 -27.04 -8.53
CA GLN A 218 -6.21 -25.80 -7.90
C GLN A 218 -5.06 -24.81 -7.94
N ILE A 219 -5.38 -23.52 -7.98
CA ILE A 219 -4.42 -22.44 -7.86
C ILE A 219 -4.58 -21.86 -6.45
N GLN A 220 -3.52 -21.93 -5.67
CA GLN A 220 -3.44 -21.32 -4.34
C GLN A 220 -2.64 -20.03 -4.42
N VAL A 221 -3.20 -18.95 -3.92
CA VAL A 221 -2.50 -17.68 -3.73
C VAL A 221 -2.06 -17.57 -2.27
N PHE A 222 -0.90 -16.97 -2.02
CA PHE A 222 -0.39 -16.81 -0.66
C PHE A 222 0.35 -15.48 -0.46
N ASN A 223 0.33 -14.99 0.77
CA ASN A 223 1.15 -13.89 1.26
C ASN A 223 1.59 -14.16 2.71
N ALA A 224 2.18 -13.17 3.38
CA ALA A 224 2.62 -13.30 4.77
C ALA A 224 1.47 -13.47 5.78
N SER A 225 0.26 -13.03 5.43
CA SER A 225 -0.92 -13.07 6.29
C SER A 225 -1.69 -14.39 6.19
N GLY A 226 -1.66 -15.02 5.00
CA GLY A 226 -2.23 -16.35 4.81
C GLY A 226 -2.37 -16.74 3.33
N GLN A 227 -3.39 -17.54 3.03
CA GLN A 227 -3.54 -18.18 1.72
C GLN A 227 -5.01 -18.46 1.37
N ALA A 228 -5.33 -18.49 0.09
CA ALA A 228 -6.63 -18.87 -0.43
C ALA A 228 -6.51 -19.72 -1.69
N THR A 229 -7.51 -20.55 -1.98
CA THR A 229 -7.43 -21.57 -3.05
C THR A 229 -8.63 -21.47 -3.99
N SER A 230 -8.40 -21.64 -5.29
CA SER A 230 -9.44 -21.70 -6.31
C SER A 230 -10.35 -22.93 -6.16
N THR A 231 -11.43 -22.95 -6.94
CA THR A 231 -12.16 -24.20 -7.23
C THR A 231 -11.25 -25.22 -7.92
N VAL A 232 -11.66 -26.50 -7.92
CA VAL A 232 -10.91 -27.58 -8.57
C VAL A 232 -11.25 -27.66 -10.05
N ALA A 233 -10.23 -27.63 -10.92
CA ALA A 233 -10.33 -28.05 -12.32
C ALA A 233 -10.05 -29.56 -12.41
N THR A 234 -11.01 -30.34 -12.90
CA THR A 234 -10.85 -31.79 -13.04
C THR A 234 -10.72 -32.17 -14.51
N MET A 235 -9.67 -32.91 -14.83
CA MET A 235 -9.33 -33.37 -16.17
C MET A 235 -9.30 -34.90 -16.17
N THR A 236 -9.80 -35.55 -17.23
CA THR A 236 -9.86 -37.02 -17.30
C THR A 236 -9.45 -37.48 -18.68
N CYS A 237 -8.41 -38.31 -18.78
CA CYS A 237 -8.07 -38.95 -20.03
C CYS A 237 -9.10 -40.04 -20.35
N GLN A 238 -9.75 -39.91 -21.50
CA GLN A 238 -10.64 -40.93 -22.05
C GLN A 238 -9.81 -41.93 -22.86
#